data_AF-A0A238V5C0-F1
#
_entry.id   AF-A0A238V5C0-F1
#
_cell.length_a   1.000
_cell.length_b   1.000
_cell.length_c   1.000
_cell.angle_alpha   90.00
_cell.angle_beta   90.00
_cell.angle_gamma   90.00
#
_symmetry.space_group_name_H-M   'P 1'
#
loop_
_entity.id
_entity.type
_entity.pdbx_description
1 polymer ?
#
loop_
_entity_poly.entity_id
_entity_poly.type
_entity_poly.pdbx_seq_one_letter_code
_entity_poly.pdbx_strand_id
1 'polypeptide(L)'
;MKIKIKEIFFLSMIFVFCDCYIYSQEIKLVGRWINSEEFASINSIEFSEDNLAVMFQNANASPTFSFITDFNKQPVWIDMTVVKNGHEVKILGLLDFINSDKIKMELFYGNLKEHPSSFSLISNSQSQLYIFNRVK
;
A
#
# COMPACT_ATOMS: atom_id res chain seq x y z
N MET A 1 -2.89 -35.19 23.22
CA MET A 1 -2.28 -33.94 23.72
C MET A 1 -3.38 -33.13 24.41
N LYS A 2 -3.33 -32.92 25.74
CA LYS A 2 -4.36 -32.15 26.47
C LYS A 2 -3.88 -30.70 26.58
N ILE A 3 -4.43 -29.82 25.74
CA ILE A 3 -4.13 -28.38 25.80
C ILE A 3 -4.70 -27.86 27.13
N LYS A 4 -3.86 -27.25 27.95
CA LYS A 4 -4.27 -26.70 29.24
C LYS A 4 -4.95 -25.35 29.03
N ILE A 5 -5.93 -25.00 29.87
CA ILE A 5 -6.67 -23.71 29.79
C ILE A 5 -5.73 -22.49 29.76
N LYS A 6 -4.58 -22.55 30.44
CA LYS A 6 -3.55 -21.49 30.42
C LYS A 6 -2.91 -21.31 29.04
N GLU A 7 -2.75 -22.38 28.27
CA GLU A 7 -2.19 -22.35 26.91
C GLU A 7 -3.20 -21.75 25.92
N ILE A 8 -4.49 -22.00 26.11
CA ILE A 8 -5.57 -21.39 25.31
C ILE A 8 -5.62 -19.86 25.53
N PHE A 9 -5.50 -19.42 26.78
CA PHE A 9 -5.49 -17.99 27.11
C PHE A 9 -4.28 -17.26 26.52
N PHE A 10 -3.10 -17.91 26.58
CA PHE A 10 -1.89 -17.36 25.96
C PHE A 10 -2.01 -17.27 24.44
N LEU A 11 -2.58 -18.30 23.80
CA LEU A 11 -2.82 -18.29 22.35
C LEU A 11 -3.80 -17.17 21.94
N SER A 12 -4.91 -17.00 22.67
CA SER A 12 -5.88 -15.94 22.35
C SER A 12 -5.28 -14.54 22.53
N MET A 13 -4.42 -14.36 23.53
CA MET A 13 -3.73 -13.10 23.77
C MET A 13 -2.79 -12.74 22.60
N ILE A 14 -2.08 -13.71 22.02
CA ILE A 14 -1.22 -13.50 20.84
C ILE A 14 -2.05 -13.03 19.63
N PHE A 15 -3.20 -13.67 19.37
CA PHE A 15 -4.06 -13.27 18.24
C PHE A 15 -4.55 -11.82 18.36
N VAL A 16 -4.97 -11.40 19.56
CA VAL A 16 -5.42 -10.01 19.80
C VAL A 16 -4.30 -8.99 19.54
N PHE A 17 -3.06 -9.29 19.94
CA PHE A 17 -1.94 -8.38 19.68
C PHE A 17 -1.55 -8.29 18.20
N CYS A 18 -1.64 -9.41 17.45
CA CYS A 18 -1.39 -9.42 16.02
C CYS A 18 -2.41 -8.56 15.26
N ASP A 19 -3.70 -8.70 15.59
CA ASP A 19 -4.77 -7.94 14.91
C ASP A 19 -4.67 -6.44 15.19
N CYS A 20 -4.38 -6.04 16.44
CA CYS A 20 -4.17 -4.64 16.79
C CYS A 20 -2.97 -4.00 16.07
N TYR A 21 -1.91 -4.78 15.82
CA TYR A 21 -0.74 -4.29 15.10
C TYR A 21 -1.06 -4.03 13.62
N ILE A 22 -1.77 -4.94 12.96
CA ILE A 22 -2.17 -4.78 11.54
C ILE A 22 -3.08 -3.56 11.37
N TYR A 23 -4.13 -3.45 12.19
CA TYR A 23 -5.05 -2.32 12.15
C TYR A 23 -4.35 -0.96 12.39
N SER A 24 -3.36 -0.93 13.29
CA SER A 24 -2.54 0.28 13.50
C SER A 24 -1.74 0.69 12.27
N GLN A 25 -1.31 -0.27 11.45
CA GLN A 25 -0.53 -0.01 10.24
C GLN A 25 -1.42 0.45 9.07
N GLU A 26 -2.64 -0.09 8.96
CA GLU A 26 -3.66 0.38 8.00
C GLU A 26 -4.00 1.86 8.23
N ILE A 27 -4.27 2.26 9.48
CA ILE A 27 -4.53 3.66 9.84
C ILE A 27 -3.33 4.55 9.47
N LYS A 28 -2.11 4.03 9.55
CA LYS A 28 -0.92 4.79 9.15
C LYS A 28 -0.81 4.98 7.63
N LEU A 29 -1.55 4.30 6.77
CA LEU A 29 -1.51 4.62 5.35
C LEU A 29 -2.47 5.77 4.99
N VAL A 30 -3.55 5.93 5.74
CA VAL A 30 -4.60 6.93 5.49
C VAL A 30 -4.03 8.35 5.50
N GLY A 31 -4.54 9.16 4.57
CA GLY A 31 -4.17 10.56 4.38
C GLY A 31 -3.54 10.83 3.02
N ARG A 32 -3.10 12.08 2.83
CA ARG A 32 -2.48 12.54 1.59
C ARG A 32 -0.95 12.47 1.68
N TRP A 33 -0.34 12.00 0.61
CA TRP A 33 1.09 11.79 0.46
C TRP A 33 1.58 12.50 -0.80
N ILE A 34 2.54 13.41 -0.67
CA ILE A 34 3.07 14.23 -1.78
C ILE A 34 4.49 13.78 -2.12
N ASN A 35 4.75 13.63 -3.40
CA ASN A 35 6.06 13.28 -3.92
C ASN A 35 7.00 14.48 -3.77
N SER A 36 8.22 14.24 -3.31
CA SER A 36 9.26 15.28 -3.28
C SER A 36 9.76 15.69 -4.66
N GLU A 37 9.51 14.89 -5.70
CA GLU A 37 9.98 15.13 -7.05
C GLU A 37 8.98 15.94 -7.88
N GLU A 38 9.41 17.12 -8.36
CA GLU A 38 8.56 18.08 -9.09
C GLU A 38 8.05 17.56 -10.44
N PHE A 39 8.80 16.65 -11.08
CA PHE A 39 8.49 16.10 -12.42
C PHE A 39 8.08 14.63 -12.42
N ALA A 40 7.67 14.08 -11.27
CA ALA A 40 7.20 12.71 -11.22
C ALA A 40 5.87 12.54 -11.99
N SER A 41 5.67 11.35 -12.54
CA SER A 41 4.39 10.95 -13.17
C SER A 41 3.20 11.03 -12.23
N ILE A 42 3.43 10.96 -10.92
CA ILE A 42 2.44 11.14 -9.86
C ILE A 42 3.01 12.13 -8.85
N ASN A 43 2.31 13.25 -8.65
CA ASN A 43 2.69 14.30 -7.69
C ASN A 43 2.17 14.00 -6.29
N SER A 44 0.98 13.38 -6.16
CA SER A 44 0.48 12.96 -4.85
C SER A 44 -0.46 11.78 -4.96
N ILE A 45 -0.62 11.04 -3.87
CA ILE A 45 -1.62 10.01 -3.68
C ILE A 45 -2.36 10.24 -2.37
N GLU A 46 -3.67 10.04 -2.36
CA GLU A 46 -4.50 10.15 -1.16
C GLU A 46 -5.20 8.82 -0.90
N PHE A 47 -5.04 8.30 0.31
CA PHE A 47 -5.69 7.07 0.78
C PHE A 47 -6.78 7.43 1.80
N SER A 48 -7.99 6.91 1.63
CA SER A 48 -9.08 7.06 2.59
C SER A 48 -9.24 5.82 3.49
N GLU A 49 -10.02 5.96 4.55
CA GLU A 49 -10.38 4.86 5.47
C GLU A 49 -11.23 3.78 4.79
N ASP A 50 -11.95 4.12 3.72
CA ASP A 50 -12.80 3.19 2.96
C ASP A 50 -12.02 2.33 1.95
N ASN A 51 -10.70 2.21 2.10
CA ASN A 51 -9.80 1.52 1.17
C ASN A 51 -9.87 2.07 -0.27
N LEU A 52 -10.01 3.40 -0.40
CA LEU A 52 -9.99 4.09 -1.67
C LEU A 52 -8.72 4.93 -1.83
N ALA A 53 -8.18 4.95 -3.04
CA ALA A 53 -7.01 5.73 -3.39
C ALA A 53 -7.29 6.62 -4.61
N VAL A 54 -6.77 7.86 -4.57
CA VAL A 54 -6.77 8.76 -5.72
C VAL A 54 -5.34 9.23 -5.98
N MET A 55 -4.88 9.06 -7.21
CA MET A 55 -3.58 9.55 -7.67
C MET A 55 -3.76 10.89 -8.37
N PHE A 56 -2.83 11.82 -8.14
CA PHE A 56 -2.86 13.15 -8.71
C PHE A 56 -1.62 13.41 -9.54
N GLN A 57 -1.84 13.93 -10.75
CA GLN A 57 -0.80 14.45 -11.63
C GLN A 57 -1.14 15.91 -11.95
N ASN A 58 -0.40 16.84 -11.35
CA ASN A 58 -0.66 18.27 -11.37
C ASN A 58 -2.11 18.57 -10.93
N ALA A 59 -2.90 19.23 -11.78
CA ALA A 59 -4.30 19.54 -11.52
C ALA A 59 -5.26 18.37 -11.83
N ASN A 60 -4.77 17.26 -12.40
CA ASN A 60 -5.61 16.14 -12.81
C ASN A 60 -5.63 15.05 -11.73
N ALA A 61 -6.83 14.57 -11.42
CA ALA A 61 -7.04 13.41 -10.57
C ALA A 61 -7.32 12.16 -11.42
N SER A 62 -6.77 11.02 -11.00
CA SER A 62 -7.14 9.73 -11.54
C SER A 62 -8.59 9.38 -11.16
N PRO A 63 -9.21 8.38 -11.82
CA PRO A 63 -10.32 7.66 -11.22
C PRO A 63 -9.96 7.16 -9.81
N THR A 64 -10.98 6.96 -8.99
CA THR A 64 -10.81 6.34 -7.68
C THR A 64 -10.48 4.86 -7.85
N PHE A 65 -9.38 4.43 -7.23
CA PHE A 65 -9.00 3.03 -7.13
C PHE A 65 -9.49 2.47 -5.80
N SER A 66 -9.97 1.24 -5.79
CA SER A 66 -10.01 0.45 -4.56
C SER A 66 -8.62 -0.13 -4.34
N PHE A 67 -8.16 -0.17 -3.09
CA PHE A 67 -6.87 -0.77 -2.77
C PHE A 67 -6.98 -1.84 -1.69
N ILE A 68 -6.05 -2.79 -1.70
CA ILE A 68 -5.88 -3.82 -0.68
C ILE A 68 -4.41 -3.82 -0.28
N THR A 69 -4.14 -3.92 1.03
CA THR A 69 -2.78 -4.03 1.55
C THR A 69 -2.57 -5.37 2.23
N ASP A 70 -1.36 -5.94 2.10
CA ASP A 70 -0.93 -7.11 2.88
C ASP A 70 0.29 -6.76 3.73
N PHE A 71 0.04 -6.39 4.98
CA PHE A 71 1.05 -6.05 5.97
C PHE A 71 1.83 -7.26 6.50
N ASN A 72 1.45 -8.49 6.13
CA ASN A 72 2.23 -9.69 6.46
C ASN A 72 3.42 -9.89 5.51
N LYS A 73 3.53 -9.05 4.47
CA LYS A 73 4.64 -9.02 3.52
C LYS A 73 5.62 -7.91 3.88
N GLN A 74 6.89 -8.13 3.55
CA GLN A 74 7.92 -7.12 3.65
C GLN A 74 8.79 -7.13 2.37
N PRO A 75 8.73 -6.09 1.52
CA PRO A 75 7.89 -4.88 1.62
C PRO A 75 6.38 -5.19 1.62
N VAL A 76 5.58 -4.27 2.16
CA VAL A 76 4.11 -4.40 2.21
C VAL A 76 3.59 -4.43 0.78
N TRP A 77 2.68 -5.36 0.49
CA TRP A 77 2.01 -5.36 -0.81
C TRP A 77 0.84 -4.37 -0.79
N ILE A 78 0.68 -3.61 -1.86
CA ILE A 78 -0.45 -2.71 -2.07
C ILE A 78 -0.97 -2.85 -3.50
N ASP A 79 -2.11 -3.51 -3.64
CA ASP A 79 -2.75 -3.71 -4.94
C ASP A 79 -3.86 -2.67 -5.12
N MET A 80 -3.84 -1.95 -6.25
CA MET A 80 -4.87 -0.97 -6.60
C MET A 80 -5.62 -1.42 -7.85
N THR A 81 -6.94 -1.36 -7.79
CA THR A 81 -7.83 -1.77 -8.88
C THR A 81 -8.86 -0.69 -9.16
N VAL A 82 -9.12 -0.42 -10.44
CA VAL A 82 -10.27 0.37 -10.88
C VAL A 82 -11.01 -0.36 -11.99
N VAL A 83 -12.35 -0.33 -11.91
CA VAL A 83 -13.21 -0.86 -12.97
C VAL A 83 -13.95 0.32 -13.61
N LYS A 84 -13.75 0.51 -14.92
CA LYS A 84 -14.45 1.56 -15.69
C LYS A 84 -14.97 0.98 -17.00
N ASN A 85 -16.27 1.13 -17.24
CA ASN A 85 -16.95 0.63 -18.45
C ASN A 85 -16.70 -0.88 -18.71
N GLY A 86 -16.63 -1.69 -17.65
CA GLY A 86 -16.35 -3.13 -17.75
C GLY A 86 -14.89 -3.50 -17.98
N HIS A 87 -13.98 -2.52 -18.07
CA HIS A 87 -12.54 -2.75 -18.11
C HIS A 87 -11.94 -2.58 -16.71
N GLU A 88 -11.27 -3.63 -16.24
CA GLU A 88 -10.50 -3.62 -15.01
C GLU A 88 -9.05 -3.23 -15.31
N VAL A 89 -8.54 -2.27 -14.55
CA VAL A 89 -7.12 -1.93 -14.52
C VAL A 89 -6.60 -2.25 -13.13
N LYS A 90 -5.59 -3.12 -13.07
CA LYS A 90 -4.88 -3.48 -11.85
C LYS A 90 -3.46 -2.90 -11.87
N ILE A 91 -3.04 -2.31 -10.75
CA ILE A 91 -1.69 -1.83 -10.50
C ILE A 91 -1.20 -2.57 -9.26
N LEU A 92 -0.10 -3.31 -9.37
CA LEU A 92 0.53 -3.94 -8.22
C LEU A 92 1.49 -2.94 -7.59
N GLY A 93 1.73 -3.08 -6.28
CA GLY A 93 2.54 -2.11 -5.57
C GLY A 93 3.31 -2.71 -4.42
N LEU A 94 4.49 -2.15 -4.19
CA LEU A 94 5.28 -2.38 -2.99
C LEU A 94 5.34 -1.10 -2.18
N LEU A 95 5.14 -1.23 -0.87
CA LEU A 95 5.13 -0.14 0.08
C LEU A 95 6.11 -0.44 1.22
N ASP A 96 6.89 0.56 1.59
CA ASP A 96 7.74 0.53 2.77
C ASP A 96 7.64 1.85 3.53
N PHE A 97 7.43 1.75 4.85
CA PHE A 97 7.33 2.90 5.72
C PHE A 97 8.73 3.28 6.20
N ILE A 98 9.30 4.33 5.61
CA ILE A 98 10.60 4.86 6.06
C ILE A 98 10.44 5.47 7.45
N ASN A 99 9.35 6.21 7.69
CA ASN A 99 8.91 6.68 9.00
C ASN A 99 7.42 7.08 8.95
N SER A 100 6.89 7.71 10.02
CA SER A 100 5.46 8.12 10.08
C SER A 100 5.05 9.10 9.00
N ASP A 101 5.99 9.91 8.51
CA ASP A 101 5.73 11.04 7.60
C ASP A 101 6.32 10.77 6.21
N LYS A 102 6.89 9.57 5.97
CA LYS A 102 7.57 9.23 4.71
C LYS A 102 7.41 7.78 4.34
N ILE A 103 6.95 7.54 3.12
CA ILE A 103 6.82 6.20 2.53
C ILE A 103 7.62 6.10 1.23
N LYS A 104 8.11 4.90 0.98
CA LYS A 104 8.65 4.47 -0.31
C LYS A 104 7.61 3.57 -0.97
N MET A 105 7.23 3.89 -2.20
CA MET A 105 6.23 3.13 -2.93
C MET A 105 6.70 2.89 -4.35
N GLU A 106 6.62 1.65 -4.82
CA GLU A 106 6.85 1.32 -6.22
C GLU A 106 5.58 0.75 -6.81
N LEU A 107 5.14 1.34 -7.92
CA LEU A 107 3.96 0.90 -8.66
C LEU A 107 4.40 0.17 -9.91
N PHE A 108 3.84 -1.01 -10.13
CA PHE A 108 4.14 -1.87 -11.26
C PHE A 108 2.92 -1.90 -12.19
N TYR A 109 3.15 -1.47 -13.43
CA TYR A 109 2.14 -1.33 -14.45
C TYR A 109 2.20 -2.50 -15.45
N GLY A 110 1.03 -3.01 -15.84
CA GLY A 110 0.89 -4.06 -16.84
C GLY A 110 0.55 -5.43 -16.27
N ASN A 111 0.49 -6.43 -17.14
CA ASN A 111 0.06 -7.79 -16.79
C ASN A 111 1.22 -8.61 -16.21
N LEU A 112 1.56 -8.36 -14.96
CA LEU A 112 2.47 -9.20 -14.19
C LEU A 112 1.77 -10.50 -13.77
N LYS A 113 2.45 -11.64 -13.96
CA LYS A 113 1.93 -12.95 -13.54
C LYS A 113 2.01 -13.15 -12.02
N GLU A 114 3.00 -12.52 -11.39
CA GLU A 114 3.30 -12.66 -9.97
C GLU A 114 3.49 -11.29 -9.34
N HIS A 115 3.15 -11.18 -8.06
CA HIS A 115 3.40 -9.97 -7.30
C HIS A 115 4.91 -9.82 -7.05
N PRO A 116 5.52 -8.67 -7.39
CA PRO A 116 6.92 -8.41 -7.09
C PRO A 116 7.23 -8.62 -5.60
N SER A 117 8.39 -9.18 -5.28
CA SER A 117 8.82 -9.47 -3.90
C SER A 117 9.79 -8.43 -3.33
N SER A 118 10.35 -7.57 -4.17
CA SER A 118 11.35 -6.56 -3.79
C SER A 118 11.27 -5.36 -4.72
N PHE A 119 11.73 -4.21 -4.22
CA PHE A 119 11.84 -2.98 -5.02
C PHE A 119 12.83 -3.18 -6.17
N SER A 120 12.55 -2.60 -7.34
CA SER A 120 13.46 -2.65 -8.48
C SER A 120 14.76 -1.91 -8.15
N LEU A 121 15.88 -2.51 -8.53
CA LEU A 121 17.19 -1.88 -8.40
C LEU A 121 17.46 -0.83 -9.49
N ILE A 122 16.74 -0.91 -10.61
CA ILE A 122 16.92 -0.07 -11.80
C ILE A 122 15.52 0.33 -12.30
N SER A 123 15.31 1.61 -12.63
CA SER A 123 14.06 2.05 -13.23
C SER A 123 13.86 1.34 -14.57
N ASN A 124 12.71 0.69 -14.75
CA ASN A 124 12.34 0.07 -16.01
C ASN A 124 10.99 0.64 -16.46
N SER A 125 10.60 0.41 -17.72
CA SER A 125 9.34 0.97 -18.26
C SER A 125 8.07 0.36 -17.66
N GLN A 126 8.19 -0.67 -16.81
CA GLN A 126 7.07 -1.42 -16.22
C GLN A 126 6.85 -1.08 -14.75
N SER A 127 7.72 -0.30 -14.12
CA SER A 127 7.54 0.15 -12.75
C SER A 127 8.08 1.54 -12.51
N GLN A 128 7.45 2.26 -11.59
CA GLN A 128 7.91 3.57 -11.16
C GLN A 128 8.00 3.61 -9.64
N LEU A 129 9.18 3.98 -9.15
CA LEU A 129 9.46 4.19 -7.74
C LEU A 129 9.18 5.64 -7.36
N TYR A 130 8.59 5.82 -6.18
CA TYR A 130 8.21 7.10 -5.61
C TYR A 130 8.62 7.16 -4.13
N ILE A 131 9.02 8.36 -3.69
CA ILE A 131 9.18 8.69 -2.27
C ILE A 131 8.15 9.76 -1.94
N PHE A 132 7.16 9.39 -1.13
CA PHE A 132 6.12 10.32 -0.72
C PHE A 132 6.29 10.76 0.73
N ASN A 133 5.95 12.02 0.99
CA ASN A 133 5.91 12.63 2.31
C ASN A 133 4.47 12.91 2.69
N ARG A 134 4.10 12.63 3.95
CA ARG A 134 2.75 12.89 4.45
C ARG A 134 2.48 14.39 4.51
N VAL A 135 1.30 14.80 4.06
CA VAL A 135 0.78 16.15 4.26
C VAL A 135 0.29 16.27 5.70
N LYS A 136 0.76 17.28 6.41
CA LYS A 136 0.35 17.58 7.79
C LYS A 136 -0.92 18.42 7.82
#